data_AF-A0A454D0I6-F1
#
_entry.id   AF-A0A454D0I6-F1
#
_cell.length_a   1.000
_cell.length_b   1.000
_cell.length_c   1.000
_cell.angle_alpha   90.00
_cell.angle_beta   90.00
_cell.angle_gamma   90.00
#
_symmetry.space_group_name_H-M   'P 1'
#
loop_
_entity.id
_entity.type
_entity.pdbx_description
1 polymer ?
#
loop_
_entity_poly.entity_id
_entity_poly.type
_entity_poly.pdbx_seq_one_letter_code
_entity_poly.pdbx_strand_id
1 'polypeptide(L)'
;MEIDLKSIDFIVVNHAEEDHSGALSALMEKIPNTPIYCTEAAIDSIVGHHHHPEWNFKTVKTGDSIDIGNGKQLVFVEAPMLHWPDSMMTYLTGDAVLFSNDAFGQHYCDERLFNDEVDQNELMEQCLRYYSNILTPFSSLVTAKIKEVLSFNLPVDMIATSHGIVWRDNPVQIIEQYLAWADNYQEDRITIFYDSMSNNTRMMADAIAQGIHDVDPGVAVKVFNVSKHDKNEILANVFRSKGILVGSSTMNNVMMPKIAGMLEEITGLRFKAKKAAAFGSYGWNGGAVDRIHARLTDAGFETAVSLKTKWRPDGKAMRECREHGQNIAKLWAKHDLTSPVFAPTIAASAPQVQSQPAAQVATQAVVDAAPSTPSTEAHPADCQCMVCTVCNWVYDPAKGEPNQGVEPGTAWTEVPDYFLCPECHLGKDVFVEYNG
;
A
#
# COMPACT_ATOMS: atom_id res chain seq x y z
N MET A 1 22.61 -2.87 31.02
CA MET A 1 24.09 -2.92 30.96
C MET A 1 24.54 -1.55 30.50
N GLU A 2 25.44 -0.89 31.22
CA GLU A 2 25.97 0.43 30.86
C GLU A 2 27.42 0.28 30.40
N ILE A 3 27.85 1.09 29.43
CA ILE A 3 29.23 1.12 28.91
C ILE A 3 29.80 2.54 29.03
N ASP A 4 31.08 2.67 29.39
CA ASP A 4 31.77 3.96 29.37
C ASP A 4 32.03 4.35 27.90
N LEU A 5 31.59 5.53 27.48
CA LEU A 5 31.81 6.01 26.10
C LEU A 5 33.29 5.99 25.71
N LYS A 6 34.20 6.21 26.65
CA LYS A 6 35.66 6.19 26.39
C LYS A 6 36.20 4.80 26.10
N SER A 7 35.43 3.75 26.38
CA SER A 7 35.77 2.36 26.04
C SER A 7 35.28 1.95 24.65
N ILE A 8 34.60 2.83 23.90
CA ILE A 8 34.22 2.58 22.51
C ILE A 8 35.46 2.79 21.62
N ASP A 9 36.00 1.68 21.10
CA ASP A 9 37.22 1.68 20.29
C ASP A 9 37.03 2.27 18.89
N PHE A 10 35.86 2.04 18.27
CA PHE A 10 35.52 2.55 16.94
C PHE A 10 34.00 2.62 16.76
N ILE A 11 33.58 3.39 15.77
CA ILE A 11 32.18 3.53 15.33
C ILE A 11 32.10 3.05 13.88
N VAL A 12 31.06 2.30 13.52
CA VAL A 12 30.75 1.95 12.14
C VAL A 12 29.52 2.73 11.70
N VAL A 13 29.61 3.47 10.60
CA VAL A 13 28.48 4.17 9.99
C VAL A 13 28.19 3.51 8.65
N ASN A 14 27.23 2.59 8.66
CA ASN A 14 26.76 1.91 7.45
C ASN A 14 26.08 2.87 6.46
N HIS A 15 25.43 3.90 7.00
CA HIS A 15 24.65 4.88 6.26
C HIS A 15 24.48 6.15 7.10
N ALA A 16 24.56 7.32 6.46
CA ALA A 16 24.61 8.64 7.09
C ALA A 16 23.37 9.52 6.84
N GLU A 17 22.20 8.91 6.60
CA GLU A 17 20.92 9.60 6.71
C GLU A 17 20.60 9.91 8.20
N GLU A 18 19.83 10.98 8.44
CA GLU A 18 19.68 11.59 9.76
C GLU A 18 18.97 10.70 10.80
N ASP A 19 18.17 9.73 10.36
CA ASP A 19 17.52 8.74 11.20
C ASP A 19 18.50 7.71 11.76
N HIS A 20 19.66 7.53 11.14
CA HIS A 20 20.73 6.63 11.59
C HIS A 20 21.87 7.38 12.26
N SER A 21 22.32 8.48 11.65
CA SER A 21 23.50 9.23 12.08
C SER A 21 23.17 10.54 12.78
N GLY A 22 21.90 10.90 12.99
CA GLY A 22 21.52 12.18 13.59
C GLY A 22 22.12 12.44 14.98
N ALA A 23 22.37 11.38 15.76
CA ALA A 23 23.01 11.47 17.07
C ALA A 23 24.55 11.51 17.02
N LEU A 24 25.17 11.34 15.84
CA LEU A 24 26.62 11.19 15.70
C LEU A 24 27.39 12.41 16.22
N SER A 25 26.94 13.64 15.94
CA SER A 25 27.58 14.86 16.48
C SER A 25 27.58 14.86 18.00
N ALA A 26 26.46 14.52 18.65
CA ALA A 26 26.36 14.48 20.10
C ALA A 26 27.26 13.42 20.72
N LEU A 27 27.44 12.28 20.06
CA LEU A 27 28.38 11.24 20.47
C LEU A 27 29.83 11.71 20.30
N MET A 28 30.18 12.24 19.13
CA MET A 28 31.54 12.67 18.80
C MET A 28 32.00 13.89 19.60
N GLU A 29 31.08 14.74 20.11
CA GLU A 29 31.43 15.76 21.11
C GLU A 29 32.04 15.16 22.39
N LYS A 30 31.67 13.93 22.76
CA LYS A 30 32.18 13.23 23.95
C LYS A 30 33.43 12.43 23.67
N ILE A 31 33.55 11.90 22.45
CA ILE A 31 34.66 11.02 22.03
C ILE A 31 35.23 11.43 20.65
N PRO A 32 35.76 12.66 20.50
CA PRO A 32 36.06 13.27 19.20
C PRO A 32 37.16 12.57 18.39
N ASN A 33 37.98 11.73 19.04
CA ASN A 33 39.09 11.02 18.41
C ASN A 33 38.74 9.59 18.01
N THR A 34 37.54 9.10 18.34
CA THR A 34 37.12 7.73 18.03
C THR A 34 37.07 7.54 16.52
N PRO A 35 37.77 6.52 15.96
CA PRO A 35 37.72 6.23 14.53
C PRO A 35 36.32 5.91 14.04
N ILE A 36 35.95 6.44 12.87
CA ILE A 36 34.67 6.17 12.20
C ILE A 36 34.95 5.37 10.93
N TYR A 37 34.47 4.13 10.86
CA TYR A 37 34.57 3.25 9.70
C TYR A 37 33.33 3.41 8.82
N CYS A 38 33.54 3.78 7.56
CA CYS A 38 32.47 4.08 6.60
C CYS A 38 32.97 3.95 5.15
N THR A 39 32.08 4.03 4.17
CA THR A 39 32.49 4.07 2.76
C THR A 39 33.16 5.41 2.41
N GLU A 40 33.81 5.49 1.24
CA GLU A 40 34.32 6.77 0.73
C GLU A 40 33.19 7.79 0.51
N ALA A 41 32.06 7.33 -0.05
CA ALA A 41 30.89 8.18 -0.27
C ALA A 41 30.26 8.63 1.06
N ALA A 42 30.36 7.83 2.12
CA ALA A 42 29.87 8.20 3.45
C ALA A 42 30.58 9.43 4.03
N ILE A 43 31.85 9.67 3.70
CA ILE A 43 32.56 10.88 4.16
C ILE A 43 31.85 12.14 3.66
N ASP A 44 31.46 12.18 2.39
CA ASP A 44 30.74 13.32 1.80
C ASP A 44 29.40 13.55 2.51
N SER A 45 28.59 12.49 2.71
CA SER A 45 27.30 12.61 3.41
C SER A 45 27.45 12.96 4.89
N ILE A 46 28.41 12.37 5.61
CA ILE A 46 28.63 12.66 7.05
C ILE A 46 29.08 14.12 7.20
N VAL A 47 30.06 14.57 6.41
CA VAL A 47 30.51 15.98 6.44
C VAL A 47 29.40 16.91 5.95
N GLY A 48 28.58 16.47 5.01
CA GLY A 48 27.40 17.18 4.51
C GLY A 48 26.37 17.47 5.59
N HIS A 49 26.08 16.51 6.48
CA HIS A 49 25.09 16.69 7.56
C HIS A 49 25.70 17.28 8.84
N HIS A 50 26.91 16.87 9.20
CA HIS A 50 27.50 17.16 10.51
C HIS A 50 28.58 18.24 10.47
N HIS A 51 29.14 18.56 9.31
CA HIS A 51 30.14 19.63 9.10
C HIS A 51 31.45 19.48 9.90
N HIS A 52 31.85 18.23 10.16
CA HIS A 52 33.10 17.89 10.87
C HIS A 52 34.06 17.10 9.98
N PRO A 53 34.71 17.73 8.98
CA PRO A 53 35.68 17.05 8.11
C PRO A 53 36.95 16.62 8.85
N GLU A 54 37.19 17.11 10.06
CA GLU A 54 38.34 16.78 10.90
C GLU A 54 38.20 15.45 11.66
N TRP A 55 37.02 14.84 11.69
CA TRP A 55 36.83 13.53 12.33
C TRP A 55 37.71 12.45 11.69
N ASN A 56 38.06 11.45 12.48
CA ASN A 56 38.99 10.39 12.10
C ASN A 56 38.30 9.30 11.25
N PHE A 57 37.99 9.62 10.00
CA PHE A 57 37.38 8.69 9.06
C PHE A 57 38.35 7.59 8.61
N LYS A 58 37.85 6.36 8.54
CA LYS A 58 38.52 5.15 8.07
C LYS A 58 37.68 4.54 6.95
N THR A 59 38.14 4.72 5.72
CA THR A 59 37.41 4.22 4.55
C THR A 59 37.56 2.72 4.42
N VAL A 60 36.44 2.06 4.13
CA VAL A 60 36.37 0.61 3.91
C VAL A 60 35.72 0.30 2.57
N LYS A 61 36.10 -0.83 1.99
CA LYS A 61 35.58 -1.39 0.74
C LYS A 61 35.03 -2.80 0.97
N THR A 62 34.31 -3.31 -0.02
CA THR A 62 33.86 -4.71 0.02
C THR A 62 35.03 -5.67 0.25
N GLY A 63 34.94 -6.47 1.31
CA GLY A 63 35.93 -7.47 1.70
C GLY A 63 36.99 -6.97 2.69
N ASP A 64 37.08 -5.66 2.95
CA ASP A 64 37.88 -5.15 4.06
C ASP A 64 37.33 -5.66 5.38
N SER A 65 38.19 -5.79 6.39
CA SER A 65 37.81 -6.29 7.70
C SER A 65 38.56 -5.64 8.85
N ILE A 66 37.94 -5.65 10.02
CA ILE A 66 38.53 -5.22 11.29
C ILE A 66 38.33 -6.30 12.34
N ASP A 67 39.44 -6.72 12.96
CA ASP A 67 39.44 -7.67 14.08
C ASP A 67 38.89 -6.99 15.34
N ILE A 68 37.98 -7.66 16.02
CA ILE A 68 37.36 -7.19 17.27
C ILE A 68 37.71 -8.10 18.47
N GLY A 69 38.67 -9.00 18.27
CA GLY A 69 39.13 -9.97 19.26
C GLY A 69 38.28 -11.23 19.30
N ASN A 70 38.70 -12.18 20.14
CA ASN A 70 38.04 -13.47 20.35
C ASN A 70 37.82 -14.29 19.06
N GLY A 71 38.67 -14.09 18.04
CA GLY A 71 38.57 -14.75 16.74
C GLY A 71 37.42 -14.25 15.87
N LYS A 72 36.85 -13.07 16.17
CA LYS A 72 35.78 -12.44 15.40
C LYS A 72 36.28 -11.17 14.71
N GLN A 73 35.72 -10.90 13.55
CA GLN A 73 36.00 -9.69 12.77
C GLN A 73 34.70 -9.15 12.17
N LEU A 74 34.66 -7.84 11.95
CA LEU A 74 33.67 -7.21 11.09
C LEU A 74 34.19 -7.20 9.66
N VAL A 75 33.34 -7.56 8.69
CA VAL A 75 33.62 -7.56 7.26
C VAL A 75 32.66 -6.60 6.58
N PHE A 76 33.17 -5.68 5.77
CA PHE A 76 32.37 -4.64 5.14
C PHE A 76 31.96 -5.04 3.73
N VAL A 77 30.74 -4.66 3.32
CA VAL A 77 30.19 -4.90 1.99
C VAL A 77 29.52 -3.63 1.50
N GLU A 78 30.12 -2.95 0.52
CA GLU A 78 29.54 -1.75 -0.08
C GLU A 78 28.21 -2.08 -0.77
N ALA A 79 27.20 -1.24 -0.61
CA ALA A 79 25.87 -1.41 -1.20
C ALA A 79 25.36 -0.08 -1.82
N PRO A 80 26.12 0.54 -2.74
CA PRO A 80 25.78 1.86 -3.27
C PRO A 80 24.42 1.85 -3.97
N MET A 81 23.66 2.91 -3.72
CA MET A 81 22.26 3.09 -4.16
C MET A 81 21.27 2.07 -3.58
N LEU A 82 21.60 1.46 -2.43
CA LEU A 82 20.68 0.64 -1.62
C LEU A 82 20.52 1.22 -0.20
N HIS A 83 19.96 2.42 -0.03
CA HIS A 83 19.34 3.28 -1.07
C HIS A 83 20.08 4.59 -1.37
N TRP A 84 21.19 4.89 -0.71
CA TRP A 84 22.04 6.06 -0.98
C TRP A 84 23.42 5.66 -1.52
N PRO A 85 24.18 6.60 -2.10
CA PRO A 85 25.54 6.33 -2.57
C PRO A 85 26.50 5.80 -1.49
N ASP A 86 26.27 6.16 -0.23
CA ASP A 86 27.13 5.83 0.91
C ASP A 86 26.85 4.47 1.54
N SER A 87 25.69 3.87 1.26
CA SER A 87 25.18 2.69 1.94
C SER A 87 26.15 1.51 1.85
N MET A 88 26.36 0.85 3.00
CA MET A 88 27.07 -0.42 3.12
C MET A 88 26.40 -1.32 4.16
N MET A 89 26.80 -2.59 4.17
CA MET A 89 26.45 -3.56 5.20
C MET A 89 27.72 -3.98 5.94
N THR A 90 27.56 -4.39 7.19
CA THR A 90 28.64 -4.93 8.01
C THR A 90 28.27 -6.33 8.48
N TYR A 91 29.14 -7.30 8.25
CA TYR A 91 28.94 -8.69 8.67
C TYR A 91 29.89 -9.06 9.81
N LEU A 92 29.37 -9.66 10.87
CA LEU A 92 30.15 -10.14 12.01
C LEU A 92 30.42 -11.64 11.90
N THR A 93 31.70 -12.01 11.80
CA THR A 93 32.10 -13.42 11.75
C THR A 93 31.91 -14.12 13.10
N GLY A 94 31.82 -15.45 13.06
CA GLY A 94 31.57 -16.27 14.25
C GLY A 94 30.10 -16.27 14.64
N ASP A 95 29.57 -15.11 15.03
CA ASP A 95 28.15 -14.96 15.40
C ASP A 95 27.21 -14.98 14.18
N ALA A 96 27.75 -14.83 12.97
CA ALA A 96 27.01 -14.89 11.71
C ALA A 96 25.85 -13.88 11.62
N VAL A 97 26.11 -12.64 12.09
CA VAL A 97 25.13 -11.54 12.09
C VAL A 97 25.43 -10.56 10.96
N LEU A 98 24.44 -10.29 10.11
CA LEU A 98 24.49 -9.25 9.10
C LEU A 98 23.82 -7.97 9.62
N PHE A 99 24.58 -6.90 9.80
CA PHE A 99 24.08 -5.56 10.04
C PHE A 99 23.79 -4.88 8.70
N SER A 100 22.54 -4.98 8.24
CA SER A 100 22.15 -4.59 6.87
C SER A 100 21.67 -3.15 6.73
N ASN A 101 21.58 -2.41 7.85
CA ASN A 101 20.98 -1.06 7.88
C ASN A 101 19.58 -1.11 7.24
N ASP A 102 19.29 -0.27 6.25
CA ASP A 102 17.95 -0.12 5.66
C ASP A 102 17.48 -1.34 4.85
N ALA A 103 18.43 -2.09 4.29
CA ALA A 103 18.08 -3.31 3.56
C ALA A 103 17.45 -4.33 4.54
N PHE A 104 16.31 -4.89 4.12
CA PHE A 104 15.48 -5.83 4.91
C PHE A 104 14.76 -5.21 6.11
N GLY A 105 14.86 -3.90 6.30
CA GLY A 105 14.14 -3.15 7.33
C GLY A 105 12.71 -2.78 6.95
N GLN A 106 12.04 -2.12 7.89
CA GLN A 106 10.62 -1.79 7.90
C GLN A 106 10.32 -0.77 9.02
N HIS A 107 9.38 0.14 8.79
CA HIS A 107 8.93 1.04 9.85
C HIS A 107 7.84 0.36 10.69
N TYR A 108 8.26 -0.43 11.67
CA TYR A 108 7.37 -1.14 12.58
C TYR A 108 7.90 -1.02 14.01
N CYS A 109 7.12 -0.39 14.88
CA CYS A 109 7.48 -0.17 16.26
C CYS A 109 6.79 -1.22 17.14
N ASP A 110 7.59 -2.01 17.84
CA ASP A 110 7.14 -2.97 18.85
C ASP A 110 8.20 -3.03 19.96
N GLU A 111 7.80 -3.36 21.19
CA GLU A 111 8.72 -3.54 22.32
C GLU A 111 9.57 -4.81 22.17
N ARG A 112 9.10 -5.77 21.38
CA ARG A 112 9.79 -7.02 21.07
C ARG A 112 10.72 -6.79 19.90
N LEU A 113 11.95 -7.31 20.01
CA LEU A 113 13.00 -7.03 19.04
C LEU A 113 13.00 -8.01 17.88
N PHE A 114 12.47 -9.23 18.04
CA PHE A 114 12.71 -10.32 17.10
C PHE A 114 11.48 -10.66 16.24
N ASN A 115 11.74 -11.08 15.00
CA ASN A 115 10.69 -11.36 14.02
C ASN A 115 9.68 -12.43 14.46
N ASP A 116 10.08 -13.45 15.21
CA ASP A 116 9.20 -14.51 15.71
C ASP A 116 8.33 -14.08 16.89
N GLU A 117 8.56 -12.91 17.46
CA GLU A 117 7.88 -12.44 18.66
C GLU A 117 6.71 -11.49 18.34
N VAL A 118 6.57 -11.02 17.10
CA VAL A 118 5.62 -9.97 16.69
C VAL A 118 4.47 -10.49 15.80
N ASP A 119 3.49 -9.63 15.49
CA ASP A 119 2.42 -9.99 14.55
C ASP A 119 2.98 -10.10 13.12
N GLN A 120 2.83 -11.28 12.51
CA GLN A 120 3.43 -11.58 11.21
C GLN A 120 2.73 -10.84 10.06
N ASN A 121 1.45 -10.52 10.18
CA ASN A 121 0.74 -9.79 9.13
C ASN A 121 1.16 -8.32 9.13
N GLU A 122 1.22 -7.70 10.31
CA GLU A 122 1.69 -6.33 10.47
C GLU A 122 3.14 -6.18 10.00
N LEU A 123 4.02 -7.10 10.42
CA LEU A 123 5.42 -7.13 10.01
C LEU A 123 5.56 -7.15 8.48
N MET A 124 4.92 -8.11 7.81
CA MET A 124 5.03 -8.26 6.36
C MET A 124 4.35 -7.13 5.59
N GLU A 125 3.30 -6.52 6.13
CA GLU A 125 2.70 -5.30 5.56
C GLU A 125 3.68 -4.12 5.58
N GLN A 126 4.37 -3.90 6.70
CA GLN A 126 5.36 -2.83 6.80
C GLN A 126 6.58 -3.08 5.93
N CYS A 127 7.08 -4.32 5.83
CA CYS A 127 8.16 -4.68 4.91
C CYS A 127 7.78 -4.38 3.46
N LEU A 128 6.58 -4.78 3.03
CA LEU A 128 6.09 -4.51 1.68
C LEU A 128 5.95 -3.00 1.43
N ARG A 129 5.37 -2.27 2.39
CA ARG A 129 5.19 -0.81 2.31
C ARG A 129 6.53 -0.11 2.17
N TYR A 130 7.54 -0.51 2.95
CA TYR A 130 8.90 0.01 2.90
C TYR A 130 9.53 -0.25 1.52
N TYR A 131 9.56 -1.50 1.07
CA TYR A 131 10.15 -1.86 -0.22
C TYR A 131 9.48 -1.10 -1.39
N SER A 132 8.15 -1.12 -1.43
CA SER A 132 7.38 -0.54 -2.54
C SER A 132 7.54 0.97 -2.68
N ASN A 133 7.72 1.69 -1.57
CA ASN A 133 7.79 3.16 -1.56
C ASN A 133 9.21 3.71 -1.63
N ILE A 134 10.23 2.91 -1.32
CA ILE A 134 11.63 3.38 -1.25
C ILE A 134 12.52 2.61 -2.23
N LEU A 135 12.41 1.29 -2.28
CA LEU A 135 13.38 0.41 -2.94
C LEU A 135 13.00 0.00 -4.37
N THR A 136 11.74 0.17 -4.78
CA THR A 136 11.27 -0.11 -6.15
C THR A 136 12.24 0.36 -7.25
N PRO A 137 12.71 1.63 -7.29
CA PRO A 137 13.58 2.11 -8.37
C PRO A 137 14.97 1.48 -8.40
N PHE A 138 15.38 0.79 -7.31
CA PHE A 138 16.68 0.14 -7.16
C PHE A 138 16.59 -1.40 -7.24
N SER A 139 15.44 -1.96 -7.61
CA SER A 139 15.20 -3.41 -7.62
C SER A 139 16.26 -4.24 -8.38
N SER A 140 16.80 -3.74 -9.49
CA SER A 140 17.87 -4.43 -10.22
C SER A 140 19.16 -4.55 -9.41
N LEU A 141 19.46 -3.53 -8.59
CA LEU A 141 20.64 -3.50 -7.71
C LEU A 141 20.44 -4.43 -6.51
N VAL A 142 19.22 -4.54 -5.98
CA VAL A 142 18.87 -5.48 -4.90
C VAL A 142 19.24 -6.90 -5.30
N THR A 143 18.76 -7.37 -6.46
CA THR A 143 19.07 -8.73 -6.95
C THR A 143 20.57 -8.95 -7.17
N ALA A 144 21.26 -7.96 -7.73
CA ALA A 144 22.71 -8.06 -7.95
C ALA A 144 23.48 -8.17 -6.63
N LYS A 145 23.14 -7.32 -5.64
CA LYS A 145 23.80 -7.29 -4.33
C LYS A 145 23.51 -8.54 -3.51
N ILE A 146 22.27 -9.03 -3.49
CA ILE A 146 21.94 -10.30 -2.81
C ILE A 146 22.77 -11.45 -3.40
N LYS A 147 22.87 -11.54 -4.73
CA LYS A 147 23.68 -12.58 -5.39
C LYS A 147 25.17 -12.48 -5.06
N GLU A 148 25.71 -11.27 -4.98
CA GLU A 148 27.08 -11.02 -4.56
C GLU A 148 27.32 -11.48 -3.10
N VAL A 149 26.45 -11.09 -2.17
CA VAL A 149 26.57 -11.48 -0.75
C VAL A 149 26.47 -13.00 -0.59
N LEU A 150 25.52 -13.65 -1.27
CA LEU A 150 25.38 -15.11 -1.26
C LEU A 150 26.64 -15.81 -1.82
N SER A 151 27.35 -15.19 -2.76
CA SER A 151 28.58 -15.76 -3.33
C SER A 151 29.74 -15.85 -2.34
N PHE A 152 29.68 -15.10 -1.23
CA PHE A 152 30.67 -15.18 -0.16
C PHE A 152 30.54 -16.47 0.67
N ASN A 153 29.44 -17.22 0.53
CA ASN A 153 29.16 -18.44 1.30
C ASN A 153 29.31 -18.24 2.81
N LEU A 154 28.92 -17.06 3.29
CA LEU A 154 28.90 -16.74 4.72
C LEU A 154 27.61 -17.27 5.34
N PRO A 155 27.67 -17.94 6.51
CA PRO A 155 26.46 -18.27 7.24
C PRO A 155 25.72 -16.98 7.66
N VAL A 156 24.39 -17.03 7.72
CA VAL A 156 23.57 -15.91 8.19
C VAL A 156 22.58 -16.46 9.19
N ASP A 157 22.91 -16.27 10.46
CA ASP A 157 22.07 -16.70 11.59
C ASP A 157 21.13 -15.58 12.02
N MET A 158 21.54 -14.31 11.84
CA MET A 158 20.69 -13.15 12.08
C MET A 158 20.91 -12.03 11.07
N ILE A 159 19.86 -11.25 10.80
CA ILE A 159 19.92 -9.98 10.07
C ILE A 159 19.41 -8.88 11.00
N ALA A 160 20.32 -8.01 11.42
CA ALA A 160 20.04 -6.86 12.27
C ALA A 160 19.97 -5.58 11.43
N THR A 161 18.75 -5.14 11.15
CA THR A 161 18.44 -3.94 10.35
C THR A 161 18.58 -2.67 11.19
N SER A 162 18.55 -1.50 10.55
CA SER A 162 18.48 -0.20 11.25
C SER A 162 17.09 0.15 11.74
N HIS A 163 16.07 -0.32 11.02
CA HIS A 163 14.66 -0.10 11.33
C HIS A 163 14.00 -1.40 11.81
N GLY A 164 13.09 -1.29 12.77
CA GLY A 164 12.19 -2.36 13.23
C GLY A 164 12.86 -3.59 13.84
N ILE A 165 12.45 -4.78 13.41
CA ILE A 165 12.83 -6.05 14.05
C ILE A 165 14.17 -6.62 13.55
N VAL A 166 14.83 -7.40 14.39
CA VAL A 166 15.94 -8.30 14.05
C VAL A 166 15.37 -9.62 13.56
N TRP A 167 15.81 -10.05 12.38
CA TRP A 167 15.45 -11.37 11.83
C TRP A 167 16.38 -12.42 12.44
N ARG A 168 15.86 -13.28 13.33
CA ARG A 168 16.62 -14.42 13.92
C ARG A 168 16.01 -15.77 13.59
N ASP A 169 14.68 -15.86 13.46
CA ASP A 169 14.00 -17.08 13.09
C ASP A 169 13.78 -17.07 11.57
N ASN A 170 14.38 -18.05 10.89
CA ASN A 170 14.41 -18.12 9.43
C ASN A 170 14.74 -16.77 8.76
N PRO A 171 15.93 -16.17 9.01
CA PRO A 171 16.28 -14.86 8.46
C PRO A 171 16.32 -14.82 6.93
N VAL A 172 16.44 -15.98 6.28
CA VAL A 172 16.41 -16.10 4.82
C VAL A 172 15.06 -15.69 4.23
N GLN A 173 13.97 -15.72 5.00
CA GLN A 173 12.63 -15.37 4.53
C GLN A 173 12.56 -13.97 3.90
N ILE A 174 13.21 -12.96 4.50
CA ILE A 174 13.15 -11.59 4.01
C ILE A 174 14.04 -11.39 2.79
N ILE A 175 15.14 -12.16 2.68
CA ILE A 175 16.01 -12.17 1.50
C ILE A 175 15.24 -12.73 0.29
N GLU A 176 14.57 -13.87 0.46
CA GLU A 176 13.73 -14.47 -0.58
C GLU A 176 12.58 -13.52 -0.99
N GLN A 177 11.98 -12.86 0.00
CA GLN A 177 10.92 -11.90 -0.26
C GLN A 177 11.41 -10.68 -1.05
N TYR A 178 12.60 -10.15 -0.74
CA TYR A 178 13.23 -9.07 -1.50
C TYR A 178 13.58 -9.51 -2.93
N LEU A 179 14.06 -10.74 -3.14
CA LEU A 179 14.30 -11.29 -4.48
C LEU A 179 13.00 -11.37 -5.28
N ALA A 180 11.90 -11.82 -4.66
CA ALA A 180 10.58 -11.86 -5.30
C ALA A 180 10.06 -10.46 -5.62
N TRP A 181 10.25 -9.50 -4.71
CA TRP A 181 9.85 -8.09 -4.91
C TRP A 181 10.67 -7.39 -6.00
N ALA A 182 11.97 -7.70 -6.08
CA ALA A 182 12.87 -7.13 -7.06
C ALA A 182 12.60 -7.63 -8.50
N ASP A 183 11.98 -8.80 -8.66
CA ASP A 183 11.68 -9.39 -9.96
C ASP A 183 10.38 -8.84 -10.57
N ASN A 184 10.33 -7.53 -10.79
CA ASN A 184 9.19 -6.82 -11.41
C ASN A 184 7.83 -7.25 -10.82
N TYR A 185 7.78 -7.37 -9.50
CA TYR A 185 6.71 -8.05 -8.77
C TYR A 185 5.30 -7.57 -9.14
N GLN A 186 4.38 -8.52 -9.25
CA GLN A 186 2.97 -8.26 -9.49
C GLN A 186 2.09 -9.49 -9.20
N GLU A 187 1.02 -9.28 -8.45
CA GLU A 187 -0.06 -10.22 -8.19
C GLU A 187 -1.11 -10.18 -9.31
N ASP A 188 -2.14 -11.03 -9.20
CA ASP A 188 -3.35 -10.88 -10.01
C ASP A 188 -4.27 -9.79 -9.42
N ARG A 189 -3.79 -8.54 -9.51
CA ARG A 189 -4.39 -7.36 -8.86
C ARG A 189 -4.42 -6.16 -9.79
N ILE A 190 -5.50 -5.39 -9.74
CA ILE A 190 -5.63 -4.10 -10.43
C ILE A 190 -5.92 -2.99 -9.41
N THR A 191 -5.15 -1.91 -9.50
CA THR A 191 -5.39 -0.71 -8.67
C THR A 191 -5.97 0.41 -9.50
N ILE A 192 -7.12 0.91 -9.09
CA ILE A 192 -7.78 2.08 -9.67
C ILE A 192 -7.59 3.23 -8.70
N PHE A 193 -7.02 4.35 -9.14
CA PHE A 193 -6.95 5.55 -8.32
C PHE A 193 -7.31 6.79 -9.11
N TYR A 194 -7.99 7.73 -8.46
CA TYR A 194 -8.49 8.91 -9.13
C TYR A 194 -8.62 10.12 -8.18
N ASP A 195 -8.79 11.29 -8.78
CA ASP A 195 -9.31 12.48 -8.09
C ASP A 195 -10.57 12.98 -8.82
N SER A 196 -11.47 13.65 -8.08
CA SER A 196 -12.74 14.12 -8.66
C SER A 196 -13.30 15.34 -7.93
N MET A 197 -13.67 16.37 -8.70
CA MET A 197 -14.31 17.58 -8.16
C MET A 197 -15.80 17.39 -7.84
N SER A 198 -16.50 16.55 -8.61
CA SER A 198 -17.96 16.41 -8.57
C SER A 198 -18.43 14.96 -8.66
N ASN A 199 -17.59 14.00 -8.25
CA ASN A 199 -17.83 12.55 -8.27
C ASN A 199 -18.10 11.91 -9.64
N ASN A 200 -18.10 12.64 -10.76
CA ASN A 200 -18.28 12.05 -12.08
C ASN A 200 -17.21 10.98 -12.38
N THR A 201 -15.94 11.28 -12.12
CA THR A 201 -14.83 10.33 -12.29
C THR A 201 -14.91 9.17 -11.29
N ARG A 202 -15.46 9.40 -10.09
CA ARG A 202 -15.74 8.31 -9.13
C ARG A 202 -16.73 7.32 -9.72
N MET A 203 -17.85 7.79 -10.27
CA MET A 203 -18.85 6.92 -10.88
C MET A 203 -18.25 6.05 -11.99
N MET A 204 -17.36 6.63 -12.80
CA MET A 204 -16.61 5.88 -13.82
C MET A 204 -15.71 4.81 -13.20
N ALA A 205 -14.96 5.15 -12.14
CA ALA A 205 -14.07 4.22 -11.44
C ALA A 205 -14.84 3.01 -10.88
N ASP A 206 -15.98 3.27 -10.24
CA ASP A 206 -16.83 2.23 -9.63
C ASP A 206 -17.40 1.29 -10.71
N ALA A 207 -17.88 1.85 -11.84
CA ALA A 207 -18.38 1.05 -12.97
C ALA A 207 -17.27 0.22 -13.65
N ILE A 208 -16.07 0.77 -13.82
CA ILE A 208 -14.92 0.02 -14.35
C ILE A 208 -14.57 -1.13 -13.40
N ALA A 209 -14.53 -0.89 -12.08
CA ALA A 209 -14.27 -1.94 -11.09
C ALA A 209 -15.28 -3.10 -11.18
N GLN A 210 -16.57 -2.78 -11.31
CA GLN A 210 -17.62 -3.78 -11.53
C GLN A 210 -17.38 -4.57 -12.81
N GLY A 211 -17.06 -3.89 -13.92
CA GLY A 211 -16.77 -4.55 -15.18
C GLY A 211 -15.59 -5.50 -15.15
N ILE A 212 -14.54 -5.16 -14.38
CA ILE A 212 -13.41 -6.07 -14.16
C ILE A 212 -13.87 -7.33 -13.43
N HIS A 213 -14.61 -7.15 -12.33
CA HIS A 213 -15.09 -8.25 -11.50
C HIS A 213 -16.06 -9.19 -12.23
N ASP A 214 -16.91 -8.65 -13.13
CA ASP A 214 -17.84 -9.47 -13.93
C ASP A 214 -17.13 -10.50 -14.81
N VAL A 215 -15.92 -10.18 -15.27
CA VAL A 215 -15.16 -11.00 -16.23
C VAL A 215 -14.15 -11.88 -15.52
N ASP A 216 -13.47 -11.34 -14.52
CA ASP A 216 -12.42 -12.04 -13.80
C ASP A 216 -12.60 -11.81 -12.29
N PRO A 217 -13.47 -12.61 -11.62
CA PRO A 217 -13.70 -12.51 -10.19
C PRO A 217 -12.45 -12.81 -9.34
N GLY A 218 -11.43 -13.45 -9.93
CA GLY A 218 -10.17 -13.79 -9.26
C GLY A 218 -9.23 -12.59 -9.11
N VAL A 219 -9.43 -11.53 -9.89
CA VAL A 219 -8.63 -10.30 -9.80
C VAL A 219 -9.00 -9.50 -8.56
N ALA A 220 -8.02 -9.26 -7.69
CA ALA A 220 -8.19 -8.30 -6.60
C ALA A 220 -8.26 -6.87 -7.16
N VAL A 221 -9.39 -6.18 -6.97
CA VAL A 221 -9.56 -4.78 -7.37
C VAL A 221 -9.58 -3.88 -6.15
N LYS A 222 -8.75 -2.82 -6.16
CA LYS A 222 -8.76 -1.76 -5.15
C LYS A 222 -8.99 -0.41 -5.79
N VAL A 223 -9.88 0.39 -5.20
CA VAL A 223 -10.29 1.70 -5.71
C VAL A 223 -9.97 2.77 -4.68
N PHE A 224 -9.19 3.77 -5.07
CA PHE A 224 -8.74 4.84 -4.19
C PHE A 224 -9.07 6.23 -4.73
N ASN A 225 -9.55 7.10 -3.85
CA ASN A 225 -9.55 8.53 -4.11
C ASN A 225 -8.28 9.14 -3.51
N VAL A 226 -7.38 9.68 -4.34
CA VAL A 226 -6.07 10.22 -3.92
C VAL A 226 -6.18 11.43 -3.00
N SER A 227 -7.35 12.08 -2.94
CA SER A 227 -7.63 13.18 -2.00
C SER A 227 -8.08 12.69 -0.61
N LYS A 228 -8.34 11.38 -0.44
CA LYS A 228 -8.96 10.82 0.78
C LYS A 228 -8.21 9.63 1.38
N HIS A 229 -7.27 9.04 0.65
CA HIS A 229 -6.55 7.84 1.09
C HIS A 229 -5.06 8.12 1.22
N ASP A 230 -4.40 7.28 2.02
CA ASP A 230 -2.96 7.33 2.21
C ASP A 230 -2.23 7.07 0.90
N LYS A 231 -1.31 7.97 0.56
CA LYS A 231 -0.56 7.94 -0.70
C LYS A 231 0.28 6.68 -0.83
N ASN A 232 0.96 6.31 0.25
CA ASN A 232 1.90 5.20 0.27
C ASN A 232 1.17 3.84 0.22
N GLU A 233 -0.06 3.76 0.73
CA GLU A 233 -0.94 2.60 0.55
C GLU A 233 -1.33 2.43 -0.91
N ILE A 234 -1.65 3.52 -1.61
CA ILE A 234 -1.93 3.49 -3.06
C ILE A 234 -0.70 2.98 -3.80
N LEU A 235 0.49 3.50 -3.51
CA LEU A 235 1.74 3.08 -4.14
C LEU A 235 2.10 1.62 -3.85
N ALA A 236 1.86 1.14 -2.61
CA ALA A 236 2.02 -0.28 -2.28
C ALA A 236 1.05 -1.17 -3.08
N ASN A 237 -0.18 -0.71 -3.30
CA ASN A 237 -1.13 -1.42 -4.16
C ASN A 237 -0.72 -1.37 -5.64
N VAL A 238 -0.19 -0.24 -6.13
CA VAL A 238 0.40 -0.13 -7.49
C VAL A 238 1.55 -1.12 -7.65
N PHE A 239 2.45 -1.20 -6.67
CA PHE A 239 3.56 -2.15 -6.65
C PHE A 239 3.09 -3.60 -6.80
N ARG A 240 2.05 -3.99 -6.06
CA ARG A 240 1.45 -5.34 -6.16
C ARG A 240 0.65 -5.58 -7.43
N SER A 241 0.25 -4.55 -8.18
CA SER A 241 -0.71 -4.71 -9.29
C SER A 241 -0.06 -5.11 -10.60
N LYS A 242 -0.76 -5.92 -11.41
CA LYS A 242 -0.41 -6.19 -12.81
C LYS A 242 -0.71 -5.01 -13.73
N GLY A 243 -1.65 -4.17 -13.33
CA GLY A 243 -1.96 -2.94 -14.03
C GLY A 243 -2.75 -1.95 -13.20
N ILE A 244 -2.78 -0.71 -13.66
CA ILE A 244 -3.42 0.40 -12.96
C ILE A 244 -4.38 1.18 -13.84
N LEU A 245 -5.42 1.76 -13.27
CA LEU A 245 -6.27 2.73 -13.95
C LEU A 245 -6.24 4.07 -13.22
N VAL A 246 -5.94 5.14 -13.96
CA VAL A 246 -5.74 6.47 -13.37
C VAL A 246 -6.80 7.44 -13.85
N GLY A 247 -7.56 7.99 -12.90
CA GLY A 247 -8.71 8.84 -13.15
C GLY A 247 -8.48 10.31 -12.81
N SER A 248 -8.82 11.24 -13.71
CA SER A 248 -8.92 12.66 -13.36
C SER A 248 -9.97 13.36 -14.21
N SER A 249 -10.70 14.29 -13.61
CA SER A 249 -11.41 15.29 -14.42
C SER A 249 -10.46 16.30 -15.05
N THR A 250 -10.86 16.94 -16.15
CA THR A 250 -10.17 18.15 -16.64
C THR A 250 -10.47 19.34 -15.72
N MET A 251 -9.42 19.93 -15.16
CA MET A 251 -9.46 21.16 -14.36
C MET A 251 -8.53 22.19 -15.00
N ASN A 252 -9.05 23.33 -15.44
CA ASN A 252 -8.25 24.41 -16.07
C ASN A 252 -7.33 23.92 -17.21
N ASN A 253 -7.86 23.04 -18.08
CA ASN A 253 -7.15 22.41 -19.22
C ASN A 253 -5.99 21.46 -18.82
N VAL A 254 -5.88 21.10 -17.55
CA VAL A 254 -4.90 20.13 -17.04
C VAL A 254 -5.60 19.05 -16.20
N MET A 255 -4.85 18.03 -15.78
CA MET A 255 -5.32 17.06 -14.79
C MET A 255 -5.35 17.68 -13.39
N MET A 256 -6.06 17.05 -12.46
CA MET A 256 -6.10 17.47 -11.07
C MET A 256 -4.71 17.35 -10.42
N PRO A 257 -4.34 18.28 -9.51
CA PRO A 257 -2.96 18.41 -9.03
C PRO A 257 -2.46 17.19 -8.26
N LYS A 258 -3.31 16.51 -7.48
CA LYS A 258 -2.89 15.29 -6.76
C LYS A 258 -2.58 14.14 -7.70
N ILE A 259 -3.30 14.02 -8.82
CA ILE A 259 -2.97 13.05 -9.87
C ILE A 259 -1.66 13.41 -10.54
N ALA A 260 -1.41 14.69 -10.81
CA ALA A 260 -0.13 15.12 -11.36
C ALA A 260 1.06 14.78 -10.43
N GLY A 261 0.92 15.02 -9.12
CA GLY A 261 1.93 14.67 -8.11
C GLY A 261 2.15 13.16 -7.99
N MET A 262 1.06 12.37 -7.95
CA MET A 262 1.15 10.90 -7.95
C MET A 262 1.88 10.37 -9.19
N LEU A 263 1.61 10.91 -10.38
CA LEU A 263 2.29 10.47 -11.61
C LEU A 263 3.76 10.87 -11.63
N GLU A 264 4.13 11.99 -11.02
CA GLU A 264 5.53 12.39 -10.86
C GLU A 264 6.29 11.39 -9.97
N GLU A 265 5.71 11.02 -8.83
CA GLU A 265 6.30 10.05 -7.91
C GLU A 265 6.37 8.64 -8.53
N ILE A 266 5.33 8.20 -9.23
CA ILE A 266 5.32 6.94 -10.00
C ILE A 266 6.44 6.92 -11.05
N THR A 267 6.74 8.06 -11.68
CA THR A 267 7.84 8.18 -12.64
C THR A 267 9.20 7.99 -11.94
N GLY A 268 9.37 8.57 -10.75
CA GLY A 268 10.56 8.39 -9.91
C GLY A 268 10.75 6.96 -9.41
N LEU A 269 9.65 6.26 -9.08
CA LEU A 269 9.65 4.89 -8.57
C LEU A 269 9.91 3.83 -9.66
N ARG A 270 9.75 4.18 -10.94
CA ARG A 270 10.16 3.34 -12.10
C ARG A 270 9.57 1.93 -12.10
N PHE A 271 8.27 1.79 -11.85
CA PHE A 271 7.57 0.50 -11.96
C PHE A 271 7.81 -0.16 -13.32
N LYS A 272 7.92 -1.50 -13.32
CA LYS A 272 8.28 -2.30 -14.51
C LYS A 272 7.24 -3.38 -14.77
N ALA A 273 7.10 -3.73 -16.06
CA ALA A 273 6.21 -4.80 -16.54
C ALA A 273 4.73 -4.64 -16.13
N LYS A 274 4.27 -3.40 -15.93
CA LYS A 274 2.88 -3.09 -15.56
C LYS A 274 2.12 -2.43 -16.71
N LYS A 275 0.83 -2.73 -16.79
CA LYS A 275 -0.10 -2.12 -17.75
C LYS A 275 -0.81 -0.91 -17.14
N ALA A 276 -1.30 0.01 -17.97
CA ALA A 276 -2.09 1.13 -17.46
C ALA A 276 -3.21 1.58 -18.40
N ALA A 277 -4.25 2.21 -17.88
CA ALA A 277 -5.25 2.92 -18.66
C ALA A 277 -5.63 4.25 -17.98
N ALA A 278 -5.88 5.30 -18.76
CA ALA A 278 -6.34 6.58 -18.25
C ALA A 278 -7.86 6.70 -18.40
N PHE A 279 -8.51 7.35 -17.45
CA PHE A 279 -9.94 7.65 -17.58
C PHE A 279 -10.31 9.01 -16.96
N GLY A 280 -11.50 9.52 -17.29
CA GLY A 280 -12.00 10.72 -16.61
C GLY A 280 -13.17 11.43 -17.26
N SER A 281 -13.83 12.27 -16.46
CA SER A 281 -14.91 13.14 -16.90
C SER A 281 -14.40 14.52 -17.36
N TYR A 282 -15.08 15.16 -18.31
CA TYR A 282 -14.76 16.52 -18.75
C TYR A 282 -16.02 17.33 -19.05
N GLY A 283 -15.93 18.67 -18.96
CA GLY A 283 -17.05 19.55 -19.26
C GLY A 283 -17.19 19.92 -20.74
N TRP A 284 -16.10 20.41 -21.35
CA TRP A 284 -16.11 20.91 -22.73
C TRP A 284 -14.99 20.27 -23.58
N ASN A 285 -13.76 20.78 -23.51
CA ASN A 285 -12.66 20.39 -24.41
C ASN A 285 -11.88 19.16 -23.94
N GLY A 286 -11.94 18.80 -22.66
CA GLY A 286 -11.21 17.64 -22.14
C GLY A 286 -9.70 17.87 -22.05
N GLY A 287 -8.89 16.87 -22.42
CA GLY A 287 -7.43 16.94 -22.47
C GLY A 287 -6.67 16.34 -21.28
N ALA A 288 -7.27 16.27 -20.08
CA ALA A 288 -6.58 15.70 -18.92
C ALA A 288 -6.28 14.20 -19.09
N VAL A 289 -7.22 13.43 -19.62
CA VAL A 289 -7.07 11.98 -19.83
C VAL A 289 -5.94 11.67 -20.81
N ASP A 290 -5.82 12.41 -21.91
CA ASP A 290 -4.71 12.23 -22.87
C ASP A 290 -3.36 12.57 -22.23
N ARG A 291 -3.32 13.62 -21.41
CA ARG A 291 -2.12 14.01 -20.69
C ARG A 291 -1.70 12.97 -19.64
N ILE A 292 -2.67 12.31 -18.99
CA ILE A 292 -2.41 11.19 -18.07
C ILE A 292 -1.87 10.00 -18.85
N HIS A 293 -2.51 9.64 -19.97
CA HIS A 293 -2.07 8.54 -20.83
C HIS A 293 -0.61 8.74 -21.27
N ALA A 294 -0.26 9.93 -21.77
CA ALA A 294 1.11 10.25 -22.16
C ALA A 294 2.10 10.09 -20.99
N ARG A 295 1.78 10.63 -19.81
CA ARG A 295 2.64 10.49 -18.62
C ARG A 295 2.80 9.06 -18.12
N LEU A 296 1.76 8.23 -18.24
CA LEU A 296 1.85 6.81 -17.91
C LEU A 296 2.77 6.07 -18.89
N THR A 297 2.68 6.37 -20.18
CA THR A 297 3.60 5.85 -21.20
C THR A 297 5.04 6.29 -20.90
N ASP A 298 5.27 7.56 -20.58
CA ASP A 298 6.59 8.10 -20.22
C ASP A 298 7.16 7.44 -18.96
N ALA A 299 6.30 7.11 -17.98
CA ALA A 299 6.67 6.39 -16.77
C ALA A 299 6.97 4.89 -17.00
N GLY A 300 6.80 4.38 -18.23
CA GLY A 300 7.17 3.02 -18.63
C GLY A 300 6.05 1.98 -18.55
N PHE A 301 4.79 2.40 -18.42
CA PHE A 301 3.64 1.48 -18.46
C PHE A 301 3.26 1.11 -19.91
N GLU A 302 2.81 -0.13 -20.11
CA GLU A 302 2.13 -0.53 -21.33
C GLU A 302 0.69 0.00 -21.31
N THR A 303 0.39 1.04 -22.10
CA THR A 303 -0.89 1.74 -22.01
C THR A 303 -1.98 1.16 -22.93
N ALA A 304 -3.15 0.91 -22.34
CA ALA A 304 -4.37 0.55 -23.05
C ALA A 304 -5.17 1.80 -23.46
N VAL A 305 -6.23 1.58 -24.24
CA VAL A 305 -7.16 2.64 -24.67
C VAL A 305 -7.71 3.38 -23.46
N SER A 306 -7.78 4.71 -23.57
CA SER A 306 -8.32 5.55 -22.49
C SER A 306 -9.83 5.74 -22.58
N LEU A 307 -10.50 5.98 -21.46
CA LEU A 307 -11.94 6.21 -21.39
C LEU A 307 -12.28 7.67 -21.02
N LYS A 308 -13.16 8.31 -21.78
CA LYS A 308 -13.57 9.70 -21.54
C LYS A 308 -15.09 9.81 -21.53
N THR A 309 -15.64 10.54 -20.56
CA THR A 309 -17.07 10.81 -20.49
C THR A 309 -17.33 12.30 -20.29
N LYS A 310 -18.33 12.85 -20.98
CA LYS A 310 -18.71 14.26 -20.81
C LYS A 310 -19.66 14.40 -19.63
N TRP A 311 -19.39 15.34 -18.73
CA TRP A 311 -20.19 15.62 -17.53
C TRP A 311 -20.42 14.37 -16.67
N ARG A 312 -21.57 14.32 -15.97
CA ARG A 312 -21.98 13.18 -15.16
C ARG A 312 -22.35 12.02 -16.07
N PRO A 313 -21.79 10.81 -15.88
CA PRO A 313 -22.19 9.64 -16.66
C PRO A 313 -23.69 9.36 -16.52
N ASP A 314 -24.38 9.26 -17.65
CA ASP A 314 -25.75 8.76 -17.72
C ASP A 314 -25.78 7.22 -17.81
N GLY A 315 -26.96 6.61 -17.92
CA GLY A 315 -27.08 5.15 -17.98
C GLY A 315 -26.34 4.51 -19.16
N LYS A 316 -26.17 5.23 -20.29
CA LYS A 316 -25.37 4.73 -21.42
C LYS A 316 -23.88 4.80 -21.09
N ALA A 317 -23.40 5.94 -20.61
CA ALA A 317 -22.00 6.13 -20.24
C ALA A 317 -21.58 5.18 -19.10
N MET A 318 -22.47 4.88 -18.14
CA MET A 318 -22.20 3.90 -17.09
C MET A 318 -21.99 2.49 -17.65
N ARG A 319 -22.76 2.07 -18.68
CA ARG A 319 -22.53 0.80 -19.37
C ARG A 319 -21.21 0.80 -20.14
N GLU A 320 -20.87 1.88 -20.82
CA GLU A 320 -19.58 2.03 -21.50
C GLU A 320 -18.39 1.94 -20.51
N CYS A 321 -18.53 2.51 -19.31
CA CYS A 321 -17.53 2.38 -18.25
C CYS A 321 -17.38 0.93 -17.77
N ARG A 322 -18.49 0.22 -17.58
CA ARG A 322 -18.49 -1.19 -17.20
C ARG A 322 -17.89 -2.07 -18.30
N GLU A 323 -18.29 -1.88 -19.55
CA GLU A 323 -17.71 -2.55 -20.72
C GLU A 323 -16.22 -2.29 -20.86
N HIS A 324 -15.77 -1.06 -20.55
CA HIS A 324 -14.34 -0.75 -20.51
C HIS A 324 -13.60 -1.60 -19.48
N GLY A 325 -14.14 -1.74 -18.25
CA GLY A 325 -13.60 -2.64 -17.24
C GLY A 325 -13.55 -4.10 -17.69
N GLN A 326 -14.60 -4.58 -18.35
CA GLN A 326 -14.66 -5.94 -18.91
C GLN A 326 -13.56 -6.16 -19.97
N ASN A 327 -13.33 -5.18 -20.84
CA ASN A 327 -12.30 -5.25 -21.88
C ASN A 327 -10.90 -5.23 -21.26
N ILE A 328 -10.67 -4.42 -20.23
CA ILE A 328 -9.42 -4.38 -19.48
C ILE A 328 -9.13 -5.73 -18.82
N ALA A 329 -10.12 -6.33 -18.15
CA ALA A 329 -9.96 -7.66 -17.54
C ALA A 329 -9.57 -8.73 -18.57
N LYS A 330 -10.23 -8.77 -19.73
CA LYS A 330 -9.87 -9.69 -20.83
C LYS A 330 -8.46 -9.46 -21.35
N LEU A 331 -8.09 -8.20 -21.58
CA LEU A 331 -6.78 -7.82 -22.12
C LEU A 331 -5.64 -8.11 -21.14
N TRP A 332 -5.91 -8.04 -19.84
CA TRP A 332 -4.91 -8.17 -18.77
C TRP A 332 -5.01 -9.51 -18.01
N ALA A 333 -5.82 -10.45 -18.48
CA ALA A 333 -5.94 -11.78 -17.87
C ALA A 333 -4.58 -12.48 -17.82
N LYS A 334 -4.26 -13.06 -16.66
CA LYS A 334 -3.05 -13.87 -16.44
C LYS A 334 -3.31 -15.38 -16.65
N HIS A 335 -4.58 -15.76 -16.74
CA HIS A 335 -5.05 -17.12 -16.85
C HIS A 335 -6.18 -17.21 -17.90
N ASP A 336 -6.56 -18.43 -18.26
CA ASP A 336 -7.67 -18.66 -19.18
C ASP A 336 -9.01 -18.41 -18.47
N LEU A 337 -9.72 -17.37 -18.91
CA LEU A 337 -11.01 -16.95 -18.36
C LEU A 337 -12.15 -17.94 -18.64
N THR A 338 -11.92 -18.98 -19.44
CA THR A 338 -12.93 -20.03 -19.71
C THR A 338 -12.96 -21.14 -18.64
N SER A 339 -12.00 -21.16 -17.72
CA SER A 339 -11.94 -22.12 -16.62
C SER A 339 -12.63 -21.56 -15.36
N PRO A 340 -13.44 -22.34 -14.63
CA PRO A 340 -14.03 -21.87 -13.38
C PRO A 340 -12.91 -21.58 -12.37
N VAL A 341 -12.82 -20.33 -11.91
CA VAL A 341 -11.88 -19.92 -10.87
C VAL A 341 -12.29 -20.62 -9.57
N PHE A 342 -11.52 -21.60 -9.13
CA PHE A 342 -11.65 -22.15 -7.79
C PHE A 342 -11.18 -21.07 -6.81
N ALA A 343 -12.07 -20.70 -5.87
CA ALA A 343 -11.70 -19.86 -4.74
C ALA A 343 -10.47 -20.49 -4.03
N PRO A 344 -9.49 -19.69 -3.59
CA PRO A 344 -8.33 -20.24 -2.90
C PRO A 344 -8.79 -20.93 -1.62
N THR A 345 -8.56 -22.24 -1.53
CA THR A 345 -8.64 -23.00 -0.28
C THR A 345 -7.62 -22.39 0.68
N ILE A 346 -8.10 -21.67 1.68
CA ILE A 346 -7.32 -21.38 2.87
C ILE A 346 -7.03 -22.73 3.51
N ALA A 347 -5.78 -23.19 3.40
CA ALA A 347 -5.29 -24.32 4.18
C ALA A 347 -5.21 -23.87 5.64
N ALA A 348 -6.31 -24.03 6.37
CA ALA A 348 -6.35 -23.81 7.80
C ALA A 348 -5.65 -24.97 8.51
N SER A 349 -4.37 -24.82 8.80
CA SER A 349 -3.73 -25.54 9.91
C SER A 349 -3.63 -24.61 11.10
N ALA A 350 -4.70 -24.52 11.89
CA ALA A 350 -4.69 -23.92 13.22
C ALA A 350 -4.97 -25.01 14.27
N PRO A 351 -4.19 -25.08 15.38
CA PRO A 351 -4.37 -26.08 16.42
C PRO A 351 -5.64 -25.82 17.24
N GLN A 352 -6.33 -26.91 17.58
CA GLN A 352 -7.59 -26.90 18.33
C GLN A 352 -7.39 -26.41 19.77
N VAL A 353 -8.04 -25.31 20.14
CA VAL A 353 -8.24 -24.88 21.53
C VAL A 353 -9.60 -25.38 22.02
N GLN A 354 -9.58 -26.13 23.12
CA GLN A 354 -10.76 -26.72 23.75
C GLN A 354 -11.66 -25.64 24.39
N SER A 355 -12.96 -25.71 24.12
CA SER A 355 -14.00 -24.86 24.69
C SER A 355 -14.28 -25.21 26.16
N GLN A 356 -14.28 -24.21 27.05
CA GLN A 356 -14.92 -24.28 28.37
C GLN A 356 -16.25 -23.50 28.38
N PRO A 357 -17.23 -23.86 29.23
CA PRO A 357 -18.59 -23.32 29.13
C PRO A 357 -18.72 -21.95 29.80
N ALA A 358 -19.56 -21.10 29.19
CA ALA A 358 -19.92 -19.78 29.68
C ALA A 358 -20.72 -19.84 31.00
N ALA A 359 -20.31 -19.03 31.98
CA ALA A 359 -21.07 -18.75 33.19
C ALA A 359 -22.12 -17.65 32.93
N GLN A 360 -23.36 -17.92 33.36
CA GLN A 360 -24.50 -17.00 33.30
C GLN A 360 -24.31 -15.82 34.24
N VAL A 361 -24.56 -14.61 33.75
CA VAL A 361 -24.72 -13.41 34.60
C VAL A 361 -26.13 -12.85 34.39
N ALA A 362 -26.81 -12.66 35.52
CA ALA A 362 -28.19 -12.23 35.65
C ALA A 362 -28.39 -10.77 35.20
N THR A 363 -29.52 -10.52 34.54
CA THR A 363 -30.02 -9.19 34.20
C THR A 363 -30.74 -8.55 35.38
N GLN A 364 -30.40 -7.30 35.70
CA GLN A 364 -31.20 -6.41 36.53
C GLN A 364 -31.81 -5.31 35.66
N ALA A 365 -33.10 -5.08 35.89
CA ALA A 365 -33.95 -4.13 35.19
C ALA A 365 -33.66 -2.67 35.59
N VAL A 366 -33.80 -1.76 34.62
CA VAL A 366 -33.98 -0.33 34.89
C VAL A 366 -35.15 0.19 34.05
N VAL A 367 -35.98 0.94 34.76
CA VAL A 367 -37.31 1.51 34.53
C VAL A 367 -37.49 2.42 33.31
N ASP A 368 -38.75 2.42 32.84
CA ASP A 368 -39.34 3.14 31.72
C ASP A 368 -39.27 4.68 31.80
N ALA A 369 -39.10 5.30 30.64
CA ALA A 369 -39.64 6.62 30.32
C ALA A 369 -40.35 6.55 28.96
N ALA A 370 -41.66 6.75 28.97
CA ALA A 370 -42.55 6.62 27.82
C ALA A 370 -42.34 7.70 26.74
N PRO A 371 -42.43 7.38 25.44
CA PRO A 371 -42.62 8.35 24.39
C PRO A 371 -44.11 8.60 24.10
N SER A 372 -44.43 9.86 23.85
CA SER A 372 -45.72 10.38 23.41
C SER A 372 -46.07 9.88 22.00
N THR A 373 -47.23 9.24 21.85
CA THR A 373 -47.90 9.02 20.56
C THR A 373 -48.33 10.33 19.90
N PRO A 374 -48.35 10.36 18.56
CA PRO A 374 -49.63 10.58 17.91
C PRO A 374 -49.95 9.57 16.80
N SER A 375 -51.26 9.30 16.73
CA SER A 375 -52.06 8.87 15.57
C SER A 375 -51.66 7.60 14.81
N THR A 376 -52.41 6.55 15.13
CA THR A 376 -52.74 5.40 14.29
C THR A 376 -53.40 5.80 12.97
N GLU A 377 -52.70 5.61 11.86
CA GLU A 377 -53.28 5.04 10.64
C GLU A 377 -52.43 3.81 10.28
N ALA A 378 -53.10 2.65 10.23
CA ALA A 378 -52.47 1.37 9.91
C ALA A 378 -52.31 1.26 8.39
N HIS A 379 -51.08 1.14 7.91
CA HIS A 379 -50.80 0.88 6.50
C HIS A 379 -50.80 -0.63 6.19
N PRO A 380 -51.12 -1.02 4.94
CA PRO A 380 -51.42 -2.41 4.57
C PRO A 380 -50.18 -3.31 4.54
N ALA A 381 -50.41 -4.61 4.38
CA ALA A 381 -49.47 -5.73 4.51
C ALA A 381 -48.25 -5.76 3.57
N ASP A 382 -47.98 -4.70 2.80
CA ASP A 382 -46.93 -4.66 1.77
C ASP A 382 -45.79 -3.67 2.15
N CYS A 383 -45.48 -3.57 3.44
CA CYS A 383 -44.44 -2.71 4.01
C CYS A 383 -43.01 -3.26 3.76
N GLN A 384 -42.66 -3.52 2.51
CA GLN A 384 -41.36 -4.04 2.12
C GLN A 384 -40.33 -2.91 2.07
N CYS A 385 -39.40 -2.89 3.05
CA CYS A 385 -38.22 -2.04 2.99
C CYS A 385 -37.29 -2.51 1.87
N MET A 386 -36.56 -1.57 1.27
CA MET A 386 -35.61 -1.88 0.19
C MET A 386 -34.22 -1.37 0.55
N VAL A 387 -33.20 -2.15 0.26
CA VAL A 387 -31.81 -1.78 0.54
C VAL A 387 -31.05 -1.51 -0.75
N CYS A 388 -30.35 -0.38 -0.78
CA CYS A 388 -29.43 -0.08 -1.86
C CYS A 388 -28.22 -1.02 -1.78
N THR A 389 -28.05 -1.88 -2.78
CA THR A 389 -26.94 -2.85 -2.84
C THR A 389 -25.54 -2.21 -2.94
N VAL A 390 -25.46 -0.90 -3.15
CA VAL A 390 -24.19 -0.17 -3.34
C VAL A 390 -23.70 0.50 -2.06
N CYS A 391 -24.60 1.02 -1.23
CA CYS A 391 -24.22 1.78 -0.03
C CYS A 391 -24.96 1.35 1.25
N ASN A 392 -25.83 0.33 1.14
CA ASN A 392 -26.64 -0.22 2.22
C ASN A 392 -27.64 0.76 2.86
N TRP A 393 -27.92 1.89 2.20
CA TRP A 393 -29.03 2.76 2.63
C TRP A 393 -30.36 2.03 2.44
N VAL A 394 -31.21 2.06 3.47
CA VAL A 394 -32.51 1.38 3.49
C VAL A 394 -33.61 2.40 3.27
N TYR A 395 -34.37 2.22 2.19
CA TYR A 395 -35.65 2.88 1.98
C TYR A 395 -36.69 2.24 2.90
N ASP A 396 -37.26 3.07 3.78
CA ASP A 396 -38.34 2.72 4.67
C ASP A 396 -39.63 3.41 4.17
N PRO A 397 -40.63 2.66 3.66
CA PRO A 397 -41.90 3.22 3.22
C PRO A 397 -42.57 4.10 4.27
N ALA A 398 -42.40 3.82 5.57
CA ALA A 398 -42.98 4.62 6.65
C ALA A 398 -42.37 6.04 6.73
N LYS A 399 -41.17 6.24 6.20
CA LYS A 399 -40.47 7.52 6.18
C LYS A 399 -40.53 8.21 4.81
N GLY A 400 -40.60 7.44 3.72
CA GLY A 400 -40.46 7.98 2.37
C GLY A 400 -39.07 8.61 2.15
N GLU A 401 -38.99 9.52 1.18
CA GLU A 401 -37.85 10.43 0.98
C GLU A 401 -38.37 11.79 0.49
N PRO A 402 -38.87 12.65 1.40
CA PRO A 402 -39.54 13.89 1.04
C PRO A 402 -38.67 14.87 0.24
N ASN A 403 -37.33 14.82 0.40
CA ASN A 403 -36.42 15.69 -0.36
C ASN A 403 -36.42 15.38 -1.87
N GLN A 404 -36.94 14.21 -2.26
CA GLN A 404 -37.09 13.78 -3.64
C GLN A 404 -38.57 13.65 -4.05
N GLY A 405 -39.49 14.22 -3.27
CA GLY A 405 -40.93 14.19 -3.55
C GLY A 405 -41.59 12.83 -3.30
N VAL A 406 -40.97 11.97 -2.49
CA VAL A 406 -41.53 10.69 -2.05
C VAL A 406 -42.05 10.85 -0.63
N GLU A 407 -43.36 11.00 -0.47
CA GLU A 407 -43.97 11.24 0.84
C GLU A 407 -43.90 10.00 1.76
N PRO A 408 -43.94 10.18 3.09
CA PRO A 408 -44.09 9.08 4.03
C PRO A 408 -45.33 8.23 3.71
N GLY A 409 -45.20 6.91 3.77
CA GLY A 409 -46.24 5.95 3.42
C GLY A 409 -46.22 5.48 1.95
N THR A 410 -45.34 6.02 1.10
CA THR A 410 -45.24 5.59 -0.31
C THR A 410 -44.68 4.16 -0.42
N ALA A 411 -45.41 3.24 -1.06
CA ALA A 411 -44.92 1.88 -1.28
C ALA A 411 -43.78 1.87 -2.33
N TRP A 412 -42.85 0.90 -2.26
CA TRP A 412 -41.73 0.86 -3.21
C TRP A 412 -42.18 0.81 -4.68
N THR A 413 -43.29 0.14 -4.97
CA THR A 413 -43.88 0.09 -6.33
C THR A 413 -44.35 1.46 -6.83
N GLU A 414 -44.65 2.39 -5.92
CA GLU A 414 -45.14 3.74 -6.20
C GLU A 414 -44.04 4.81 -6.20
N VAL A 415 -42.84 4.47 -5.70
CA VAL A 415 -41.66 5.34 -5.79
C VAL A 415 -41.35 5.63 -7.26
N PRO A 416 -41.22 6.90 -7.70
CA PRO A 416 -40.99 7.22 -9.11
C PRO A 416 -39.67 6.66 -9.66
N ASP A 417 -39.62 6.35 -10.96
CA ASP A 417 -38.41 5.81 -11.62
C ASP A 417 -37.21 6.78 -11.61
N TYR A 418 -37.45 8.07 -11.37
CA TYR A 418 -36.40 9.08 -11.22
C TYR A 418 -35.79 9.13 -9.81
N PHE A 419 -36.28 8.33 -8.86
CA PHE A 419 -35.76 8.26 -7.50
C PHE A 419 -34.28 7.86 -7.50
N LEU A 420 -33.48 8.59 -6.71
CA LEU A 420 -32.06 8.31 -6.50
C LEU A 420 -31.82 7.96 -5.04
N CYS A 421 -30.94 6.98 -4.78
CA CYS A 421 -30.48 6.72 -3.42
C CYS A 421 -29.86 8.00 -2.81
N PRO A 422 -30.28 8.49 -1.62
CA PRO A 422 -29.74 9.71 -1.03
C PRO A 422 -28.22 9.67 -0.78
N GLU A 423 -27.69 8.49 -0.46
CA GLU A 423 -26.26 8.31 -0.21
C GLU A 423 -25.42 8.22 -1.49
N CYS A 424 -25.73 7.27 -2.38
CA CYS A 424 -24.89 6.99 -3.56
C CYS A 424 -25.40 7.61 -4.87
N HIS A 425 -26.60 8.17 -4.88
CA HIS A 425 -27.24 8.84 -6.02
C HIS A 425 -27.42 7.94 -7.26
N LEU A 426 -27.53 6.63 -7.06
CA LEU A 426 -27.89 5.65 -8.09
C LEU A 426 -29.41 5.42 -8.12
N GLY A 427 -29.91 4.98 -9.28
CA GLY A 427 -31.34 4.85 -9.54
C GLY A 427 -32.03 3.74 -8.76
N LYS A 428 -33.34 3.65 -8.92
CA LYS A 428 -34.22 2.65 -8.28
C LYS A 428 -33.84 1.19 -8.59
N ASP A 429 -33.10 0.96 -9.67
CA ASP A 429 -32.68 -0.36 -10.17
C ASP A 429 -31.65 -1.09 -9.28
N VAL A 430 -30.93 -0.36 -8.41
CA VAL A 430 -29.92 -0.97 -7.52
C VAL A 430 -30.47 -1.41 -6.16
N PHE A 431 -31.79 -1.32 -5.97
CA PHE A 431 -32.45 -1.67 -4.70
C PHE A 431 -33.02 -3.09 -4.75
N VAL A 432 -32.80 -3.83 -3.67
CA VAL A 432 -33.35 -5.17 -3.45
C VAL A 432 -34.15 -5.20 -2.16
N GLU A 433 -34.97 -6.23 -1.97
CA GLU A 433 -35.73 -6.43 -0.73
C GLU A 433 -34.79 -6.48 0.47
N TYR A 434 -35.05 -5.62 1.46
CA TYR A 434 -34.33 -5.62 2.71
C TYR A 434 -34.88 -6.73 3.62
N ASN A 435 -34.20 -7.87 3.61
CA ASN A 435 -34.41 -8.96 4.55
C ASN A 435 -33.62 -8.64 5.82
N GLY A 436 -34.20 -7.78 6.67
CA GLY A 436 -33.59 -7.31 7.92
C GLY A 436 -33.10 -8.44 8.82
#